data_AF-A0AAV7IWM0-F1
#
_entry.id   AF-A0AAV7IWM0-F1
#
_cell.length_a   1.000
_cell.length_b   1.000
_cell.length_c   1.000
_cell.angle_alpha   90.00
_cell.angle_beta   90.00
_cell.angle_gamma   90.00
#
_symmetry.space_group_name_H-M   'P 1'
#
loop_
_entity.id
_entity.type
_entity.pdbx_description
1 polymer ?
#
loop_
_entity_poly.entity_id
_entity_poly.type
_entity_poly.pdbx_seq_one_letter_code
_entity_poly.pdbx_strand_id
1 'polypeptide(L)'
;MTHVIEENGHSYFVERNLHGRRYLHCRLRLKARCPARGIKQGNDPIILSKNHSHRVMQQNRLSQRFKVELTASARQSFLPLLTIYNEVAANFPDLVVASEPFQSVHRLMANSRHRFIPDDVESYVDLINTLNNPHYHQLREYYRGYSLNFSALQDDALIIGDPELIAEFAFDTFFITTTTNVLPQVNNTRLISSIVAKYNNNAFPVITIFWKDMNADVVVEVFNQLRQSFLVDGNVRRIYTDLCFKNCLRSAFPQAEVISTYDSFGRMIYQQAINHGVDFHDIDQKEFFMRIMALTLLPEDMVADAFNQSVAALSPPNRLALQAFINYIENGCINGTELVNFFNSPDAFTNAGILAKQDLQNRVGVNPTIWDFMKKYILYMNTMKVDLNKLQQNPTATINRFPRANNSCIKKTLLRRLWTLLNRSKLSADNFLVRIMHLQEEYCNGLIFNDELMLAQQLIIIEDDLNLNEEVPGMRCAICGLNPVKIVCLPCLHTQMCGECSVNIRNAAGNRNIQCPFCNLPVRFGQGQFRQNFDGSVLMICEQCNVREISIVCVPCLHIRFCQHCCDEITASGASRCPACDHEVRFEKGYFP
;
A
#
# COMPACT_ATOMS: atom_id res chain seq x y z
N MET A 1 13.70 59.48 29.35
CA MET A 1 14.01 58.43 28.35
C MET A 1 15.11 57.54 28.92
N THR A 2 14.88 56.23 29.05
CA THR A 2 15.89 55.28 29.52
C THR A 2 16.91 55.05 28.40
N HIS A 3 18.18 55.41 28.62
CA HIS A 3 19.24 55.14 27.65
C HIS A 3 19.43 53.62 27.48
N VAL A 4 19.32 53.15 26.25
CA VAL A 4 19.59 51.76 25.85
C VAL A 4 20.99 51.71 25.25
N ILE A 5 21.80 50.75 25.69
CA ILE A 5 23.12 50.45 25.12
C ILE A 5 23.04 49.07 24.49
N GLU A 6 23.51 48.93 23.25
CA GLU A 6 23.61 47.64 22.56
C GLU A 6 25.07 47.25 22.40
N GLU A 7 25.42 46.04 22.83
CA GLU A 7 26.78 45.51 22.70
C GLU A 7 26.74 43.98 22.67
N ASN A 8 27.58 43.36 21.83
CA ASN A 8 27.63 41.91 21.64
C ASN A 8 26.23 41.28 21.36
N GLY A 9 25.36 42.04 20.68
CA GLY A 9 24.00 41.65 20.31
C GLY A 9 23.01 41.53 21.49
N HIS A 10 23.34 42.11 22.64
CA HIS A 10 22.44 42.28 23.78
C HIS A 10 22.15 43.76 24.02
N SER A 11 20.89 44.08 24.33
CA SER A 11 20.50 45.43 24.77
C SER A 11 20.47 45.50 26.30
N TYR A 12 20.97 46.60 26.84
CA TYR A 12 21.05 46.87 28.27
C TYR A 12 20.36 48.20 28.60
N PHE A 13 19.70 48.25 29.76
CA PHE A 13 19.24 49.50 30.35
C PHE A 13 20.28 50.02 31.34
N VAL A 14 20.49 51.35 31.34
CA VAL A 14 21.29 52.03 32.36
C VAL A 14 20.48 52.12 33.65
N GLU A 15 20.93 51.42 34.69
CA GLU A 15 20.31 51.44 36.02
C GLU A 15 20.72 52.68 36.81
N ARG A 16 22.02 53.03 36.76
CA ARG A 16 22.58 54.22 37.40
C ARG A 16 23.93 54.60 36.79
N ASN A 17 24.31 55.87 36.91
CA ASN A 17 25.61 56.39 36.46
C ASN A 17 26.35 56.98 37.66
N LEU A 18 27.56 56.51 37.95
CA LEU A 18 28.36 56.92 39.11
C LEU A 18 29.82 57.02 38.69
N HIS A 19 30.46 58.17 38.89
CA HIS A 19 31.89 58.39 38.64
C HIS A 19 32.33 58.00 37.21
N GLY A 20 31.51 58.33 36.21
CA GLY A 20 31.78 57.97 34.80
C GLY A 20 31.52 56.49 34.44
N ARG A 21 31.07 55.67 35.40
CA ARG A 21 30.68 54.27 35.19
C ARG A 21 29.17 54.13 35.08
N ARG A 22 28.71 53.54 33.97
CA ARG A 22 27.31 53.18 33.75
C ARG A 22 27.07 51.75 34.21
N TYR A 23 26.20 51.59 35.20
CA TYR A 23 25.77 50.27 35.67
C TYR A 23 24.58 49.83 34.83
N LEU A 24 24.70 48.65 34.26
CA LEU A 24 23.80 48.11 33.25
C LEU A 24 23.13 46.85 33.75
N HIS A 25 21.87 46.66 33.41
CA HIS A 25 21.22 45.35 33.48
C HIS A 25 20.61 45.00 32.13
N CYS A 26 20.53 43.71 31.83
CA CYS A 26 19.96 43.28 30.56
C CYS A 26 18.51 43.75 30.43
N ARG A 27 18.15 44.24 29.23
CA ARG A 27 16.78 44.65 28.88
C ARG A 27 15.74 43.55 29.13
N LEU A 28 16.15 42.28 29.05
CA LEU A 28 15.28 41.12 29.29
C LEU A 28 15.28 40.65 30.76
N ARG A 29 15.83 41.42 31.70
CA ARG A 29 15.88 41.06 33.13
C ARG A 29 14.51 40.70 33.70
N LEU A 30 13.46 41.45 33.38
CA LEU A 30 12.11 41.16 33.88
C LEU A 30 11.42 40.05 33.07
N LYS A 31 11.52 40.09 31.73
CA LYS A 31 10.80 39.17 30.84
C LYS A 31 11.40 37.75 30.80
N ALA A 32 12.73 37.65 30.77
CA ALA A 32 13.46 36.37 30.70
C ALA A 32 14.15 36.02 32.03
N ARG A 33 13.86 36.75 33.12
CA ARG A 33 14.54 36.63 34.42
C ARG A 33 16.07 36.66 34.29
N CYS A 34 16.57 37.44 33.33
CA CYS A 34 17.99 37.47 33.00
C CYS A 34 18.80 38.06 34.16
N PRO A 35 19.78 37.32 34.72
CA PRO A 35 20.59 37.82 35.82
C PRO A 35 21.70 38.76 35.35
N ALA A 36 21.91 38.92 34.04
CA ALA A 36 23.03 39.68 33.49
C ALA A 36 23.01 41.14 33.91
N ARG A 37 24.13 41.53 34.49
CA ARG A 37 24.48 42.90 34.88
C ARG A 37 25.88 43.18 34.40
N GLY A 38 26.19 44.44 34.12
CA GLY A 38 27.51 44.84 33.67
C GLY A 38 27.83 46.28 34.02
N ILE A 39 29.07 46.66 33.79
CA ILE A 39 29.55 48.03 33.96
C ILE A 39 30.22 48.46 32.67
N LYS A 40 29.93 49.68 32.22
CA LYS A 40 30.59 50.32 31.08
C LYS A 40 31.27 51.61 31.55
N GLN A 41 32.57 51.74 31.30
CA GLN A 41 33.36 52.93 31.63
C GLN A 41 33.80 53.60 30.32
N GLY A 42 33.31 54.81 30.04
CA GLY A 42 33.61 55.50 28.78
C GLY A 42 33.25 54.67 27.53
N ASN A 43 34.23 54.48 26.66
CA ASN A 43 34.12 53.68 25.42
C ASN A 43 34.58 52.22 25.58
N ASP A 44 34.97 51.80 26.79
CA ASP A 44 35.40 50.43 27.05
C ASP A 44 34.25 49.44 26.86
N PRO A 45 34.55 48.16 26.52
CA PRO A 45 33.53 47.14 26.40
C PRO A 45 32.80 46.87 27.72
N ILE A 46 31.56 46.39 27.65
CA ILE A 46 30.78 46.03 28.83
C ILE A 46 31.42 44.85 29.55
N ILE A 47 31.81 45.06 30.80
CA ILE A 47 32.29 44.00 31.68
C ILE A 47 31.07 43.43 32.42
N LEU A 48 30.71 42.19 32.11
CA LEU A 48 29.58 41.49 32.73
C LEU A 48 29.98 40.95 34.11
N SER A 49 29.21 41.29 35.14
CA SER A 49 29.31 40.66 36.47
C SER A 49 28.51 39.37 36.57
N LYS A 50 27.53 39.18 35.68
CA LYS A 50 26.78 37.93 35.50
C LYS A 50 26.50 37.71 34.02
N ASN A 51 26.61 36.47 33.56
CA ASN A 51 26.31 36.09 32.18
C ASN A 51 24.81 36.15 31.87
N HIS A 52 24.48 36.26 30.59
CA HIS A 52 23.10 36.18 30.12
C HIS A 52 22.57 34.75 30.27
N SER A 53 21.33 34.62 30.75
CA SER A 53 20.59 33.36 30.75
C SER A 53 19.74 33.16 29.49
N HIS A 54 19.88 34.05 28.50
CA HIS A 54 19.18 34.00 27.23
C HIS A 54 20.15 34.25 26.07
N ARG A 55 19.78 33.77 24.89
CA ARG A 55 20.56 33.96 23.67
C ARG A 55 20.62 35.43 23.24
N VAL A 56 21.59 35.72 22.38
CA VAL A 56 21.78 37.02 21.72
C VAL A 56 20.48 37.41 20.98
N MET A 57 20.06 38.68 21.02
CA MET A 57 18.78 39.08 20.42
C MET A 57 18.70 38.77 18.93
N GLN A 58 19.81 38.89 18.19
CA GLN A 58 19.90 38.53 16.78
C GLN A 58 19.70 37.03 16.54
N GLN A 59 20.30 36.17 17.37
CA GLN A 59 20.09 34.72 17.30
C GLN A 59 18.65 34.32 17.62
N ASN A 60 18.00 35.00 18.58
CA ASN A 60 16.57 34.78 18.84
C ASN A 60 15.70 35.17 17.66
N ARG A 61 15.99 36.29 16.99
CA ARG A 61 15.27 36.70 15.77
C ARG A 61 15.47 35.69 14.63
N LEU A 62 16.69 35.22 14.43
CA LEU A 62 17.00 34.20 13.43
C LEU A 62 16.35 32.84 13.74
N SER A 63 16.36 32.39 15.01
CA SER A 63 15.64 31.19 15.44
C SER A 63 14.12 31.32 15.25
N GLN A 64 13.54 32.49 15.55
CA GLN A 64 12.13 32.72 15.26
C GLN A 64 11.83 32.71 13.77
N ARG A 65 12.65 33.37 12.95
CA ARG A 65 12.52 33.33 11.50
C ARG A 65 12.65 31.91 10.97
N PHE A 66 13.60 31.12 11.49
CA PHE A 66 13.76 29.71 11.16
C PHE A 66 12.48 28.91 11.46
N LYS A 67 11.90 29.06 12.66
CA LYS A 67 10.63 28.41 13.03
C LYS A 67 9.45 28.87 12.16
N VAL A 68 9.40 30.14 11.78
CA VAL A 68 8.37 30.68 10.88
C VAL A 68 8.52 30.05 9.49
N GLU A 69 9.73 29.98 8.94
CA GLU A 69 9.96 29.35 7.63
C GLU A 69 9.67 27.84 7.68
N LEU A 70 10.12 27.13 8.72
CA LEU A 70 9.78 25.72 8.93
C LEU A 70 8.26 25.48 9.00
N THR A 71 7.53 26.32 9.74
CA THR A 71 6.08 26.17 9.89
C THR A 71 5.33 26.55 8.62
N ALA A 72 5.80 27.54 7.86
CA ALA A 72 5.26 27.90 6.55
C ALA A 72 5.45 26.76 5.54
N SER A 73 6.67 26.23 5.39
CA SER A 73 6.94 25.10 4.50
C SER A 73 6.20 23.82 4.93
N ALA A 74 6.09 23.56 6.24
CA ALA A 74 5.36 22.39 6.74
C ALA A 74 3.85 22.43 6.46
N ARG A 75 3.25 23.63 6.43
CA ARG A 75 1.83 23.83 6.06
C ARG A 75 1.59 23.52 4.59
N GLN A 76 2.52 23.95 3.77
CA GLN A 76 2.37 24.00 2.33
C GLN A 76 2.68 22.68 1.64
N SER A 77 3.35 21.73 2.30
CA SER A 77 3.83 20.51 1.67
C SER A 77 3.51 19.26 2.47
N PHE A 78 3.22 18.17 1.77
CA PHE A 78 3.11 16.83 2.35
C PHE A 78 4.45 16.06 2.46
N LEU A 79 5.58 16.68 2.08
CA LEU A 79 6.91 16.07 2.24
C LEU A 79 7.20 15.65 3.70
N PRO A 80 8.12 14.69 3.93
CA PRO A 80 8.53 14.33 5.28
C PRO A 80 9.06 15.55 6.04
N LEU A 81 8.65 15.73 7.30
CA LEU A 81 9.02 16.91 8.09
C LEU A 81 10.54 17.06 8.23
N LEU A 82 11.27 15.94 8.27
CA LEU A 82 12.74 15.96 8.31
C LEU A 82 13.34 16.50 7.01
N THR A 83 12.75 16.16 5.85
CA THR A 83 13.17 16.71 4.55
C THR A 83 12.99 18.23 4.55
N ILE A 84 11.81 18.72 4.95
CA ILE A 84 11.54 20.15 5.07
C ILE A 84 12.52 20.82 6.03
N TYR A 85 12.78 20.18 7.18
CA TYR A 85 13.75 20.69 8.14
C TYR A 85 15.13 20.86 7.52
N ASN A 86 15.64 19.85 6.82
CA ASN A 86 16.96 19.89 6.20
C ASN A 86 17.04 20.95 5.08
N GLU A 87 15.99 21.08 4.26
CA GLU A 87 15.94 22.06 3.17
C GLU A 87 15.90 23.51 3.71
N VAL A 88 15.10 23.77 4.73
CA VAL A 88 15.08 25.10 5.36
C VAL A 88 16.39 25.33 6.12
N ALA A 89 16.90 24.34 6.87
CA ALA A 89 18.13 24.47 7.65
C ALA A 89 19.35 24.83 6.78
N ALA A 90 19.42 24.35 5.54
CA ALA A 90 20.47 24.69 4.59
C ALA A 90 20.58 26.21 4.30
N ASN A 91 19.51 26.97 4.55
CA ASN A 91 19.47 28.42 4.34
C ASN A 91 19.71 29.24 5.62
N PHE A 92 20.00 28.59 6.75
CA PHE A 92 20.22 29.25 8.04
C PHE A 92 21.62 28.96 8.61
N PRO A 93 22.19 29.85 9.44
CA PRO A 93 23.49 29.60 10.07
C PRO A 93 23.49 28.36 10.96
N ASP A 94 24.58 27.59 10.95
CA ASP A 94 24.73 26.34 11.74
C ASP A 94 24.40 26.51 13.22
N LEU A 95 24.76 27.66 13.80
CA LEU A 95 24.46 27.95 15.20
C LEU A 95 22.95 27.99 15.48
N VAL A 96 22.14 28.48 14.54
CA VAL A 96 20.68 28.48 14.66
C VAL A 96 20.16 27.05 14.57
N VAL A 97 20.64 26.29 13.58
CA VAL A 97 20.26 24.89 13.33
C VAL A 97 20.61 23.99 14.52
N ALA A 98 21.82 24.10 15.07
CA ALA A 98 22.27 23.37 16.25
C ALA A 98 21.42 23.69 17.49
N SER A 99 20.89 24.91 17.55
CA SER A 99 20.12 25.41 18.67
C SER A 99 18.62 25.06 18.61
N GLU A 100 18.16 24.57 17.46
CA GLU A 100 16.79 24.17 17.16
C GLU A 100 16.77 22.84 16.39
N PRO A 101 17.30 21.75 16.98
CA PRO A 101 17.38 20.45 16.30
C PRO A 101 15.99 19.97 15.89
N PHE A 102 15.91 19.11 14.87
CA PHE A 102 14.64 18.60 14.34
C PHE A 102 13.64 18.15 15.43
N GLN A 103 14.11 17.46 16.46
CA GLN A 103 13.29 16.97 17.56
C GLN A 103 12.61 18.11 18.35
N SER A 104 13.24 19.28 18.48
CA SER A 104 12.66 20.42 19.21
C SER A 104 11.56 21.13 18.42
N VAL A 105 11.62 21.09 17.09
CA VAL A 105 10.68 21.75 16.18
C VAL A 105 9.67 20.80 15.54
N HIS A 106 9.87 19.48 15.64
CA HIS A 106 9.01 18.48 15.00
C HIS A 106 7.53 18.65 15.34
N ARG A 107 7.19 18.76 16.63
CA ARG A 107 5.80 18.95 17.09
C ARG A 107 5.21 20.26 16.58
N LEU A 108 6.01 21.32 16.54
CA LEU A 108 5.59 22.62 16.02
C LEU A 108 5.23 22.52 14.54
N MET A 109 6.09 21.89 13.74
CA MET A 109 5.85 21.68 12.30
C MET A 109 4.64 20.78 12.04
N ALA A 110 4.53 19.66 12.77
CA ALA A 110 3.41 18.72 12.64
C ALA A 110 2.07 19.38 12.98
N ASN A 111 2.00 20.12 14.09
CA ASN A 111 0.80 20.86 14.48
C ASN A 111 0.46 21.95 13.46
N SER A 112 1.47 22.64 12.93
CA SER A 112 1.29 23.67 11.92
C SER A 112 0.67 23.09 10.65
N ARG A 113 1.18 21.93 10.19
CA ARG A 113 0.62 21.20 9.05
C ARG A 113 -0.81 20.77 9.30
N HIS A 114 -1.07 20.10 10.41
CA HIS A 114 -2.39 19.55 10.71
C HIS A 114 -3.48 20.63 10.72
N ARG A 115 -3.19 21.82 11.24
CA ARG A 115 -4.11 22.97 11.26
C ARG A 115 -4.34 23.62 9.90
N PHE A 116 -3.57 23.26 8.89
CA PHE A 116 -3.64 23.82 7.55
C PHE A 116 -4.23 22.85 6.53
N ILE A 117 -4.45 21.60 6.92
CA ILE A 117 -5.20 20.66 6.09
C ILE A 117 -6.61 21.25 5.94
N PRO A 118 -7.16 21.33 4.71
CA PRO A 118 -8.52 21.82 4.52
C PRO A 118 -9.54 20.95 5.25
N ASP A 119 -10.75 21.46 5.42
CA ASP A 119 -11.86 20.66 5.92
C ASP A 119 -12.15 19.48 4.96
N ASP A 120 -12.87 18.47 5.46
CA ASP A 120 -13.28 17.34 4.62
C ASP A 120 -14.18 17.83 3.47
N VAL A 121 -14.02 17.21 2.31
CA VAL A 121 -14.74 17.57 1.08
C VAL A 121 -15.73 16.46 0.72
N GLU A 122 -16.93 16.85 0.31
CA GLU A 122 -18.02 15.91 0.03
C GLU A 122 -17.98 15.39 -1.41
N SER A 123 -17.60 16.22 -2.38
CA SER A 123 -17.59 15.89 -3.82
C SER A 123 -16.19 15.90 -4.44
N TYR A 124 -16.05 15.29 -5.63
CA TYR A 124 -14.80 15.39 -6.40
C TYR A 124 -14.56 16.80 -6.91
N VAL A 125 -15.62 17.52 -7.26
CA VAL A 125 -15.54 18.92 -7.70
C VAL A 125 -15.05 19.82 -6.56
N ASP A 126 -15.54 19.64 -5.34
CA ASP A 126 -15.09 20.40 -4.16
C ASP A 126 -13.63 20.13 -3.83
N LEU A 127 -13.19 18.88 -3.96
CA LEU A 127 -11.78 18.53 -3.82
C LEU A 127 -10.90 19.31 -4.81
N ILE A 128 -11.30 19.32 -6.09
CA ILE A 128 -10.58 20.05 -7.14
C ILE A 128 -10.55 21.55 -6.84
N ASN A 129 -11.70 22.14 -6.49
CA ASN A 129 -11.80 23.56 -6.16
C ASN A 129 -10.93 23.93 -4.95
N THR A 130 -10.93 23.08 -3.92
CA THR A 130 -10.09 23.23 -2.74
C THR A 130 -8.61 23.21 -3.11
N LEU A 131 -8.18 22.22 -3.89
CA LEU A 131 -6.78 22.11 -4.31
C LEU A 131 -6.36 23.21 -5.30
N ASN A 132 -7.29 23.71 -6.12
CA ASN A 132 -7.09 24.85 -7.02
C ASN A 132 -6.97 26.20 -6.30
N ASN A 133 -7.41 26.29 -5.05
CA ASN A 133 -7.21 27.47 -4.24
C ASN A 133 -5.69 27.77 -4.10
N PRO A 134 -5.23 29.01 -4.38
CA PRO A 134 -3.83 29.39 -4.18
C PRO A 134 -3.31 29.13 -2.76
N HIS A 135 -4.18 29.04 -1.76
CA HIS A 135 -3.80 28.67 -0.41
C HIS A 135 -3.35 27.21 -0.28
N TYR A 136 -3.92 26.30 -1.07
CA TYR A 136 -3.72 24.85 -0.95
C TYR A 136 -3.03 24.22 -2.16
N HIS A 137 -2.69 25.00 -3.21
CA HIS A 137 -2.12 24.45 -4.44
C HIS A 137 -0.87 23.59 -4.23
N GLN A 138 -0.03 23.93 -3.25
CA GLN A 138 1.19 23.20 -2.91
C GLN A 138 0.92 21.82 -2.28
N LEU A 139 -0.31 21.55 -1.84
CA LEU A 139 -0.74 20.21 -1.42
C LEU A 139 -0.83 19.22 -2.57
N ARG A 140 -0.67 19.67 -3.83
CA ARG A 140 -0.57 18.81 -5.02
C ARG A 140 0.86 18.54 -5.44
N GLU A 141 1.81 19.33 -4.95
CA GLU A 141 3.20 19.26 -5.37
C GLU A 141 3.88 18.00 -4.82
N TYR A 142 4.62 17.35 -5.69
CA TYR A 142 5.54 16.29 -5.35
C TYR A 142 6.84 16.52 -6.13
N TYR A 143 7.96 16.09 -5.60
CA TYR A 143 9.26 16.13 -6.26
C TYR A 143 9.58 17.44 -7.01
N ARG A 144 10.05 18.49 -6.30
CA ARG A 144 10.69 19.69 -6.88
C ARG A 144 10.09 20.17 -8.21
N GLY A 145 8.88 20.72 -8.17
CA GLY A 145 8.22 21.37 -9.31
C GLY A 145 7.20 20.50 -10.04
N TYR A 146 7.16 19.19 -9.77
CA TYR A 146 6.10 18.32 -10.29
C TYR A 146 4.84 18.46 -9.42
N SER A 147 3.68 18.26 -10.03
CA SER A 147 2.40 18.47 -9.36
C SER A 147 1.34 17.55 -9.92
N LEU A 148 0.47 17.05 -9.04
CA LEU A 148 -0.68 16.26 -9.45
C LEU A 148 -1.76 17.16 -10.06
N ASN A 149 -2.19 16.79 -11.25
CA ASN A 149 -3.36 17.32 -11.92
C ASN A 149 -4.59 16.46 -11.60
N PHE A 150 -5.72 17.14 -11.47
CA PHE A 150 -7.00 16.56 -11.11
C PHE A 150 -8.02 16.91 -12.18
N SER A 151 -8.75 15.92 -12.63
CA SER A 151 -9.79 16.08 -13.63
C SER A 151 -10.98 15.25 -13.21
N ALA A 152 -12.10 15.89 -12.90
CA ALA A 152 -13.33 15.18 -12.60
C ALA A 152 -14.20 15.05 -13.84
N LEU A 153 -14.86 13.90 -13.97
CA LEU A 153 -15.99 13.73 -14.87
C LEU A 153 -17.26 13.87 -14.04
N GLN A 154 -17.75 15.10 -13.92
CA GLN A 154 -18.81 15.47 -12.98
C GLN A 154 -18.48 14.95 -11.57
N ASP A 155 -19.39 14.19 -10.95
CA ASP A 155 -19.19 13.51 -9.67
C ASP A 155 -19.10 11.99 -9.81
N ASP A 156 -18.96 11.45 -11.03
CA ASP A 156 -18.90 9.99 -11.23
C ASP A 156 -17.47 9.45 -11.09
N ALA A 157 -16.49 10.22 -11.53
CA ALA A 157 -15.09 9.82 -11.47
C ALA A 157 -14.13 11.00 -11.27
N LEU A 158 -12.99 10.73 -10.63
CA LEU A 158 -11.88 11.66 -10.45
C LEU A 158 -10.58 11.04 -10.96
N ILE A 159 -9.96 11.67 -11.96
CA ILE A 159 -8.66 11.30 -12.50
C ILE A 159 -7.58 12.12 -11.80
N ILE A 160 -6.56 11.45 -11.27
CA ILE A 160 -5.40 12.04 -10.59
C ILE A 160 -4.13 11.54 -11.27
N GLY A 161 -3.34 12.44 -11.83
CA GLY A 161 -2.09 12.07 -12.50
C GLY A 161 -1.19 13.27 -12.74
N ASP A 162 -0.02 13.06 -13.34
CA ASP A 162 0.87 14.15 -13.73
C ASP A 162 1.20 14.03 -15.23
N PRO A 163 0.67 14.92 -16.08
CA PRO A 163 0.95 14.88 -17.52
C PRO A 163 2.41 15.18 -17.86
N GLU A 164 3.09 16.05 -17.09
CA GLU A 164 4.50 16.39 -17.33
C GLU A 164 5.39 15.18 -17.09
N LEU A 165 5.13 14.43 -16.01
CA LEU A 165 5.79 13.16 -15.74
C LEU A 165 5.60 12.15 -16.87
N ILE A 166 4.37 12.00 -17.37
CA ILE A 166 4.07 11.03 -18.42
C ILE A 166 4.76 11.39 -19.73
N ALA A 167 4.77 12.67 -20.09
CA ALA A 167 5.46 13.18 -21.27
C ALA A 167 6.98 12.97 -21.18
N GLU A 168 7.59 13.21 -20.02
CA GLU A 168 9.04 13.11 -19.82
C GLU A 168 9.59 11.68 -20.03
N PHE A 169 8.88 10.66 -19.55
CA PHE A 169 9.35 9.27 -19.60
C PHE A 169 8.84 8.47 -20.81
N ALA A 170 7.93 9.03 -21.61
CA ALA A 170 7.42 8.45 -22.84
C ALA A 170 7.00 6.97 -22.71
N PHE A 171 6.16 6.69 -21.71
CA PHE A 171 5.67 5.33 -21.45
C PHE A 171 4.83 4.79 -22.62
N ASP A 172 5.08 3.56 -23.04
CA ASP A 172 4.38 2.92 -24.18
C ASP A 172 3.47 1.74 -23.78
N THR A 173 3.59 1.27 -22.55
CA THR A 173 2.91 0.07 -22.04
C THR A 173 2.27 0.37 -20.70
N PHE A 174 0.96 0.18 -20.60
CA PHE A 174 0.19 0.38 -19.39
C PHE A 174 -0.41 -0.92 -18.85
N PHE A 175 -0.53 -1.00 -17.54
CA PHE A 175 -1.29 -2.00 -16.80
C PHE A 175 -2.39 -1.27 -16.03
N ILE A 176 -3.65 -1.61 -16.29
CA ILE A 176 -4.82 -1.01 -15.66
C ILE A 176 -5.45 -2.07 -14.76
N THR A 177 -5.57 -1.75 -13.48
CA THR A 177 -6.11 -2.66 -12.46
C THR A 177 -7.02 -1.92 -11.50
N THR A 178 -7.94 -2.64 -10.88
CA THR A 178 -8.91 -2.10 -9.93
C THR A 178 -8.77 -2.64 -8.51
N THR A 179 -9.15 -1.82 -7.53
CA THR A 179 -9.16 -2.17 -6.11
C THR A 179 -10.31 -1.53 -5.35
N THR A 180 -10.90 -2.33 -4.45
CA THR A 180 -11.87 -1.91 -3.44
C THR A 180 -11.27 -1.82 -2.04
N ASN A 181 -9.95 -2.04 -1.90
CA ASN A 181 -9.30 -2.13 -0.58
C ASN A 181 -8.79 -0.78 -0.07
N VAL A 182 -8.65 0.19 -0.98
CA VAL A 182 -8.12 1.52 -0.71
C VAL A 182 -9.19 2.50 -1.14
N LEU A 183 -10.20 2.74 -0.30
CA LEU A 183 -11.32 3.61 -0.63
C LEU A 183 -11.22 4.91 0.16
N PRO A 184 -10.68 6.00 -0.43
CA PRO A 184 -10.65 7.29 0.24
C PRO A 184 -12.07 7.78 0.51
N GLN A 185 -12.29 8.30 1.71
CA GLN A 185 -13.58 8.84 2.14
C GLN A 185 -13.84 10.20 1.46
N VAL A 186 -14.28 10.16 0.20
CA VAL A 186 -14.73 11.31 -0.59
C VAL A 186 -15.73 10.84 -1.64
N ASN A 187 -16.83 11.58 -1.82
CA ASN A 187 -17.86 11.36 -2.84
C ASN A 187 -18.33 9.91 -2.98
N ASN A 188 -18.41 9.17 -1.87
CA ASN A 188 -18.75 7.74 -1.83
C ASN A 188 -17.94 6.89 -2.82
N THR A 189 -16.63 7.13 -2.91
CA THR A 189 -15.74 6.34 -3.79
C THR A 189 -15.86 4.85 -3.50
N ARG A 190 -16.31 4.07 -4.50
CA ARG A 190 -16.53 2.62 -4.41
C ARG A 190 -15.39 1.80 -4.99
N LEU A 191 -14.62 2.39 -5.90
CA LEU A 191 -13.55 1.71 -6.61
C LEU A 191 -12.40 2.67 -6.90
N ILE A 192 -11.18 2.16 -6.86
CA ILE A 192 -10.01 2.83 -7.44
C ILE A 192 -9.49 2.01 -8.61
N SER A 193 -9.19 2.67 -9.73
CA SER A 193 -8.30 2.12 -10.75
C SER A 193 -6.93 2.76 -10.68
N SER A 194 -5.89 1.96 -10.87
CA SER A 194 -4.52 2.45 -11.04
C SER A 194 -4.03 2.11 -12.44
N ILE A 195 -3.50 3.12 -13.14
CA ILE A 195 -2.75 2.95 -14.37
C ILE A 195 -1.27 2.94 -14.02
N VAL A 196 -0.65 1.81 -14.29
CA VAL A 196 0.74 1.53 -13.98
C VAL A 196 1.50 1.47 -15.30
N ALA A 197 2.54 2.27 -15.44
CA ALA A 197 3.36 2.36 -16.63
C ALA A 197 4.63 1.53 -16.53
N LYS A 198 4.99 0.85 -17.62
CA LYS A 198 6.26 0.15 -17.73
C LYS A 198 7.39 1.10 -18.10
N TYR A 199 8.49 1.07 -17.36
CA TYR A 199 9.74 1.74 -17.72
C TYR A 199 10.95 0.95 -17.23
N ASN A 200 11.91 0.67 -18.14
CA ASN A 200 13.09 -0.16 -17.86
C ASN A 200 12.76 -1.44 -17.05
N ASN A 201 11.74 -2.18 -17.48
CA ASN A 201 11.26 -3.43 -16.86
C ASN A 201 10.70 -3.29 -15.42
N ASN A 202 10.45 -2.07 -14.95
CA ASN A 202 9.74 -1.80 -13.71
C ASN A 202 8.36 -1.22 -14.03
N ALA A 203 7.43 -1.34 -13.09
CA ALA A 203 6.06 -0.88 -13.23
C ALA A 203 5.77 0.22 -12.19
N PHE A 204 5.39 1.39 -12.67
CA PHE A 204 5.26 2.62 -11.89
C PHE A 204 3.84 3.19 -12.00
N PRO A 205 3.14 3.47 -10.89
CA PRO A 205 1.79 4.04 -10.96
C PRO A 205 1.86 5.50 -11.40
N VAL A 206 1.23 5.83 -12.53
CA VAL A 206 1.30 7.18 -13.11
C VAL A 206 -0.04 7.91 -13.02
N ILE A 207 -1.15 7.18 -13.01
CA ILE A 207 -2.50 7.74 -12.89
C ILE A 207 -3.30 6.88 -11.92
N THR A 208 -4.11 7.54 -11.08
CA THR A 208 -5.11 6.91 -10.23
C THR A 208 -6.47 7.50 -10.56
N ILE A 209 -7.49 6.67 -10.64
CA ILE A 209 -8.87 7.07 -10.93
C ILE A 209 -9.74 6.61 -9.76
N PHE A 210 -10.48 7.54 -9.17
CA PHE A 210 -11.53 7.21 -8.21
C PHE A 210 -12.86 7.09 -8.95
N TRP A 211 -13.64 6.08 -8.61
CA TRP A 211 -14.96 5.87 -9.17
C TRP A 211 -15.99 5.88 -8.05
N LYS A 212 -17.00 6.73 -8.21
CA LYS A 212 -18.24 6.62 -7.46
C LYS A 212 -19.11 5.54 -8.08
N ASP A 213 -19.35 5.64 -9.39
CA ASP A 213 -20.10 4.67 -10.17
C ASP A 213 -19.37 4.31 -11.47
N MET A 214 -19.44 3.05 -11.86
CA MET A 214 -18.74 2.51 -13.04
C MET A 214 -19.76 1.92 -14.00
N ASN A 215 -20.12 2.69 -15.04
CA ASN A 215 -20.88 2.21 -16.18
C ASN A 215 -20.07 2.39 -17.47
N ALA A 216 -20.46 1.71 -18.55
CA ALA A 216 -19.68 1.68 -19.80
C ALA A 216 -19.44 3.09 -20.38
N ASP A 217 -20.45 3.96 -20.36
CA ASP A 217 -20.38 5.31 -20.92
C ASP A 217 -19.42 6.19 -20.13
N VAL A 218 -19.52 6.16 -18.80
CA VAL A 218 -18.62 6.87 -17.88
C VAL A 218 -17.18 6.38 -18.06
N VAL A 219 -16.98 5.06 -18.19
CA VAL A 219 -15.65 4.49 -18.41
C VAL A 219 -15.03 4.96 -19.74
N VAL A 220 -15.80 4.95 -20.83
CA VAL A 220 -15.34 5.44 -22.13
C VAL A 220 -14.97 6.93 -22.04
N GLU A 221 -15.81 7.74 -21.40
CA GLU A 221 -15.58 9.17 -21.27
C GLU A 221 -14.37 9.48 -20.39
N VAL A 222 -14.19 8.77 -19.27
CA VAL A 222 -12.98 8.88 -18.42
C VAL A 222 -11.73 8.57 -19.23
N PHE A 223 -11.71 7.50 -20.02
CA PHE A 223 -10.54 7.17 -20.84
C PHE A 223 -10.31 8.15 -22.00
N ASN A 224 -11.37 8.73 -22.56
CA ASN A 224 -11.26 9.81 -23.54
C ASN A 224 -10.64 11.06 -22.91
N GLN A 225 -11.13 11.48 -21.75
CA GLN A 225 -10.60 12.61 -20.99
C GLN A 225 -9.15 12.35 -20.57
N LEU A 226 -8.83 11.13 -20.14
CA LEU A 226 -7.48 10.72 -19.81
C LEU A 226 -6.53 10.86 -21.00
N ARG A 227 -6.97 10.39 -22.18
CA ARG A 227 -6.20 10.54 -23.42
C ARG A 227 -5.97 12.01 -23.78
N GLN A 228 -6.98 12.85 -23.62
CA GLN A 228 -6.93 14.28 -23.97
C GLN A 228 -6.17 15.15 -22.96
N SER A 229 -6.17 14.79 -21.67
CA SER A 229 -5.62 15.65 -20.61
C SER A 229 -4.29 15.15 -20.03
N PHE A 230 -4.04 13.85 -20.08
CA PHE A 230 -2.85 13.24 -19.45
C PHE A 230 -1.91 12.56 -20.43
N LEU A 231 -2.40 12.12 -21.61
CA LEU A 231 -1.65 11.35 -22.59
C LEU A 231 -1.54 12.03 -23.96
N VAL A 232 -1.58 13.36 -24.03
CA VAL A 232 -1.63 14.14 -25.29
C VAL A 232 -0.55 13.71 -26.30
N ASP A 233 0.66 13.50 -25.80
CA ASP A 233 1.82 13.10 -26.62
C ASP A 233 2.19 11.62 -26.47
N GLY A 234 1.39 10.85 -25.71
CA GLY A 234 1.69 9.47 -25.34
C GLY A 234 1.39 8.49 -26.48
N ASN A 235 2.41 7.82 -27.01
CA ASN A 235 2.23 6.70 -27.93
C ASN A 235 1.99 5.39 -27.15
N VAL A 236 0.78 5.24 -26.62
CA VAL A 236 0.37 4.01 -25.92
C VAL A 236 0.24 2.88 -26.94
N ARG A 237 1.16 1.92 -26.88
CA ARG A 237 1.19 0.76 -27.79
C ARG A 237 0.46 -0.43 -27.22
N ARG A 238 0.56 -0.64 -25.90
CA ARG A 238 -0.02 -1.82 -25.24
C ARG A 238 -0.71 -1.45 -23.94
N ILE A 239 -1.89 -2.03 -23.72
CA ILE A 239 -2.65 -1.89 -22.49
C ILE A 239 -3.04 -3.27 -21.99
N TYR A 240 -2.50 -3.66 -20.84
CA TYR A 240 -2.91 -4.84 -20.10
C TYR A 240 -3.99 -4.44 -19.10
N THR A 241 -5.16 -5.06 -19.14
CA THR A 241 -6.31 -4.56 -18.38
C THR A 241 -7.20 -5.65 -17.81
N ASP A 242 -8.03 -5.28 -16.84
CA ASP A 242 -9.18 -6.06 -16.43
C ASP A 242 -10.18 -6.21 -17.59
N LEU A 243 -10.86 -7.36 -17.66
CA LEU A 243 -11.81 -7.73 -18.73
C LEU A 243 -12.91 -6.71 -18.92
N CYS A 244 -13.45 -6.16 -17.83
CA CYS A 244 -14.52 -5.18 -17.84
C CYS A 244 -14.18 -3.89 -18.61
N PHE A 245 -12.90 -3.51 -18.70
CA PHE A 245 -12.49 -2.31 -19.41
C PHE A 245 -12.11 -2.55 -20.88
N LYS A 246 -11.95 -3.81 -21.31
CA LYS A 246 -11.35 -4.16 -22.60
C LYS A 246 -12.01 -3.43 -23.78
N ASN A 247 -13.34 -3.46 -23.84
CA ASN A 247 -14.09 -2.85 -24.95
C ASN A 247 -14.05 -1.32 -24.90
N CYS A 248 -14.20 -0.73 -23.72
CA CYS A 248 -14.13 0.71 -23.50
C CYS A 248 -12.73 1.25 -23.88
N LEU A 249 -11.67 0.54 -23.49
CA LEU A 249 -10.29 0.89 -23.82
C LEU A 249 -9.98 0.75 -25.31
N ARG A 250 -10.53 -0.25 -26.01
CA ARG A 250 -10.40 -0.35 -27.47
C ARG A 250 -11.05 0.83 -28.19
N SER A 251 -12.17 1.32 -27.66
CA SER A 251 -12.82 2.52 -28.19
C SER A 251 -11.98 3.78 -27.93
N ALA A 252 -11.45 3.95 -26.72
CA ALA A 252 -10.67 5.13 -26.33
C ALA A 252 -9.24 5.14 -26.92
N PHE A 253 -8.63 3.97 -27.10
CA PHE A 253 -7.27 3.76 -27.60
C PHE A 253 -7.26 2.81 -28.80
N PRO A 254 -7.82 3.21 -29.95
CA PRO A 254 -7.99 2.33 -31.10
C PRO A 254 -6.66 1.88 -31.74
N GLN A 255 -5.56 2.58 -31.48
CA GLN A 255 -4.22 2.24 -31.98
C GLN A 255 -3.44 1.33 -31.02
N ALA A 256 -3.91 1.16 -29.78
CA ALA A 256 -3.24 0.35 -28.78
C ALA A 256 -3.69 -1.10 -28.86
N GLU A 257 -2.76 -2.02 -28.63
CA GLU A 257 -3.08 -3.43 -28.40
C GLU A 257 -3.64 -3.59 -26.97
N VAL A 258 -4.96 -3.75 -26.86
CA VAL A 258 -5.64 -3.95 -25.57
C VAL A 258 -5.78 -5.44 -25.28
N ILE A 259 -5.04 -5.89 -24.26
CA ILE A 259 -4.89 -7.29 -23.85
C ILE A 259 -5.51 -7.45 -22.46
N SER A 260 -6.40 -8.42 -22.30
CA SER A 260 -6.90 -8.78 -20.97
C SER A 260 -5.83 -9.54 -20.20
N THR A 261 -5.75 -9.38 -18.89
CA THR A 261 -4.80 -10.16 -18.09
C THR A 261 -5.37 -11.53 -17.73
N TYR A 262 -4.49 -12.52 -17.59
CA TYR A 262 -4.85 -13.84 -17.07
C TYR A 262 -5.45 -13.73 -15.66
N ASP A 263 -4.95 -12.77 -14.86
CA ASP A 263 -5.47 -12.56 -13.50
C ASP A 263 -6.92 -12.11 -13.49
N SER A 264 -7.26 -11.15 -14.34
CA SER A 264 -8.64 -10.67 -14.44
C SER A 264 -9.59 -11.77 -14.92
N PHE A 265 -9.14 -12.61 -15.88
CA PHE A 265 -9.91 -13.78 -16.29
C PHE A 265 -10.09 -14.76 -15.13
N GLY A 266 -9.02 -15.05 -14.36
CA GLY A 266 -9.10 -15.94 -13.21
C GLY A 266 -10.08 -15.47 -12.15
N ARG A 267 -10.05 -14.19 -11.79
CA ARG A 267 -11.03 -13.60 -10.85
C ARG A 267 -12.46 -13.68 -11.37
N MET A 268 -12.67 -13.41 -12.66
CA MET A 268 -14.01 -13.50 -13.27
C MET A 268 -14.55 -14.93 -13.20
N ILE A 269 -13.78 -15.92 -13.65
CA ILE A 269 -14.21 -17.32 -13.64
C ILE A 269 -14.38 -17.82 -12.21
N TYR A 270 -13.53 -17.42 -11.28
CA TYR A 270 -13.67 -17.72 -9.85
C TYR A 270 -14.98 -17.19 -9.28
N GLN A 271 -15.32 -15.91 -9.54
CA GLN A 271 -16.59 -15.34 -9.10
C GLN A 271 -17.79 -16.10 -9.69
N GLN A 272 -17.71 -16.48 -10.96
CA GLN A 272 -18.78 -17.25 -11.61
C GLN A 272 -18.87 -18.67 -11.05
N ALA A 273 -17.76 -19.31 -10.71
CA ALA A 273 -17.75 -20.60 -10.04
C ALA A 273 -18.47 -20.52 -8.68
N ILE A 274 -18.18 -19.50 -7.85
CA ILE A 274 -18.89 -19.27 -6.58
C ILE A 274 -20.39 -19.06 -6.82
N ASN A 275 -20.75 -18.18 -7.76
CA ASN A 275 -22.15 -17.86 -8.05
C ASN A 275 -22.96 -19.08 -8.52
N HIS A 276 -22.29 -20.07 -9.13
CA HIS A 276 -22.91 -21.30 -9.59
C HIS A 276 -22.72 -22.48 -8.62
N GLY A 277 -22.25 -22.22 -7.39
CA GLY A 277 -22.20 -23.20 -6.31
C GLY A 277 -21.06 -24.22 -6.38
N VAL A 278 -19.94 -23.88 -7.02
CA VAL A 278 -18.74 -24.73 -7.01
C VAL A 278 -18.17 -24.81 -5.59
N ASP A 279 -18.00 -26.04 -5.09
CA ASP A 279 -17.37 -26.32 -3.80
C ASP A 279 -15.87 -26.54 -3.98
N PHE A 280 -15.05 -25.59 -3.52
CA PHE A 280 -13.59 -25.68 -3.63
C PHE A 280 -12.94 -26.59 -2.58
N HIS A 281 -13.70 -27.12 -1.60
CA HIS A 281 -13.24 -28.16 -0.70
C HIS A 281 -13.33 -29.56 -1.33
N ASP A 282 -14.21 -29.75 -2.31
CA ASP A 282 -14.25 -30.96 -3.13
C ASP A 282 -13.10 -30.95 -4.15
N ILE A 283 -12.24 -31.97 -4.07
CA ILE A 283 -11.02 -32.07 -4.89
C ILE A 283 -11.36 -32.14 -6.38
N ASP A 284 -12.38 -32.90 -6.77
CA ASP A 284 -12.76 -33.07 -8.16
C ASP A 284 -13.32 -31.77 -8.74
N GLN A 285 -14.14 -31.04 -7.97
CA GLN A 285 -14.69 -29.75 -8.40
C GLN A 285 -13.61 -28.68 -8.52
N LYS A 286 -12.67 -28.64 -7.56
CA LYS A 286 -11.48 -27.78 -7.63
C LYS A 286 -10.61 -28.11 -8.84
N GLU A 287 -10.33 -29.39 -9.09
CA GLU A 287 -9.56 -29.83 -10.25
C GLU A 287 -10.26 -29.46 -11.56
N PHE A 288 -11.59 -29.63 -11.63
CA PHE A 288 -12.38 -29.21 -12.77
C PHE A 288 -12.27 -27.71 -13.02
N PHE A 289 -12.44 -26.87 -11.98
CA PHE A 289 -12.23 -25.43 -12.07
C PHE A 289 -10.82 -25.08 -12.60
N MET A 290 -9.77 -25.74 -12.10
CA MET A 290 -8.42 -25.53 -12.58
C MET A 290 -8.26 -25.96 -14.05
N ARG A 291 -8.94 -27.02 -14.51
CA ARG A 291 -8.98 -27.39 -15.93
C ARG A 291 -9.65 -26.31 -16.77
N ILE A 292 -10.78 -25.77 -16.32
CA ILE A 292 -11.48 -24.66 -17.00
C ILE A 292 -10.55 -23.45 -17.18
N MET A 293 -9.83 -23.07 -16.13
CA MET A 293 -8.81 -22.02 -16.21
C MET A 293 -7.73 -22.32 -17.26
N ALA A 294 -7.24 -23.57 -17.29
CA ALA A 294 -6.20 -24.02 -18.20
C ALA A 294 -6.65 -24.10 -19.67
N LEU A 295 -7.95 -24.23 -19.96
CA LEU A 295 -8.48 -24.31 -21.34
C LEU A 295 -8.09 -23.10 -22.17
N THR A 296 -8.05 -21.91 -21.58
CA THR A 296 -7.63 -20.67 -22.25
C THR A 296 -6.19 -20.69 -22.74
N LEU A 297 -5.39 -21.67 -22.33
CA LEU A 297 -3.99 -21.83 -22.70
C LEU A 297 -3.79 -22.83 -23.85
N LEU A 298 -4.88 -23.38 -24.40
CA LEU A 298 -4.86 -24.24 -25.58
C LEU A 298 -5.09 -23.43 -26.87
N PRO A 299 -4.63 -23.95 -28.03
CA PRO A 299 -5.11 -23.50 -29.33
C PRO A 299 -6.64 -23.52 -29.42
N GLU A 300 -7.25 -22.55 -30.11
CA GLU A 300 -8.71 -22.37 -30.17
C GLU A 300 -9.43 -23.62 -30.68
N ASP A 301 -8.84 -24.29 -31.67
CA ASP A 301 -9.36 -25.52 -32.27
C ASP A 301 -9.36 -26.72 -31.33
N MET A 302 -8.63 -26.65 -30.20
CA MET A 302 -8.55 -27.73 -29.21
C MET A 302 -9.43 -27.49 -27.97
N VAL A 303 -9.95 -26.28 -27.78
CA VAL A 303 -10.64 -25.89 -26.54
C VAL A 303 -11.92 -26.70 -26.31
N ALA A 304 -12.80 -26.78 -27.32
CA ALA A 304 -14.11 -27.41 -27.18
C ALA A 304 -13.99 -28.92 -26.88
N ASP A 305 -13.11 -29.62 -27.60
CA ASP A 305 -12.86 -31.04 -27.37
C ASP A 305 -12.27 -31.31 -25.99
N ALA A 306 -11.32 -30.48 -25.54
CA ALA A 306 -10.69 -30.61 -24.23
C ALA A 306 -11.67 -30.29 -23.08
N PHE A 307 -12.60 -29.34 -23.28
CA PHE A 307 -13.69 -29.08 -22.35
C PHE A 307 -14.61 -30.30 -22.23
N ASN A 308 -15.08 -30.84 -23.35
CA ASN A 308 -15.97 -32.01 -23.36
C ASN A 308 -15.32 -33.22 -22.67
N GLN A 309 -14.02 -33.44 -22.88
CA GLN A 309 -13.26 -34.46 -22.16
C GLN A 309 -13.22 -34.20 -20.65
N SER A 310 -13.02 -32.93 -20.24
CA SER A 310 -13.02 -32.54 -18.82
C SER A 310 -14.39 -32.76 -18.17
N VAL A 311 -15.49 -32.48 -18.86
CA VAL A 311 -16.86 -32.76 -18.40
C VAL A 311 -17.14 -34.27 -18.34
N ALA A 312 -16.67 -35.02 -19.33
CA ALA A 312 -16.81 -36.47 -19.36
C ALA A 312 -16.07 -37.18 -18.22
N ALA A 313 -14.94 -36.60 -17.77
CA ALA A 313 -14.14 -37.11 -16.65
C ALA A 313 -14.77 -36.90 -15.27
N LEU A 314 -15.73 -35.98 -15.13
CA LEU A 314 -16.45 -35.77 -13.87
C LEU A 314 -17.28 -36.99 -13.47
N SER A 315 -17.27 -37.30 -12.16
CA SER A 315 -18.21 -38.25 -11.57
C SER A 315 -19.66 -37.79 -11.79
N PRO A 316 -20.65 -38.71 -11.89
CA PRO A 316 -22.05 -38.32 -12.07
C PRO A 316 -22.58 -37.33 -11.02
N PRO A 317 -22.25 -37.46 -9.71
CA PRO A 317 -22.63 -36.48 -8.70
C PRO A 317 -22.03 -35.10 -8.97
N ASN A 318 -20.73 -35.01 -9.27
CA ASN A 318 -20.06 -33.73 -9.53
C ASN A 318 -20.51 -33.10 -10.84
N ARG A 319 -20.81 -33.88 -11.88
CA ARG A 319 -21.41 -33.36 -13.11
C ARG A 319 -22.77 -32.71 -12.85
N LEU A 320 -23.61 -33.33 -12.02
CA LEU A 320 -24.90 -32.77 -11.63
C LEU A 320 -24.73 -31.50 -10.80
N ALA A 321 -23.84 -31.52 -9.80
CA ALA A 321 -23.56 -30.38 -8.94
C ALA A 321 -23.02 -29.17 -9.74
N LEU A 322 -22.13 -29.43 -10.71
CA LEU A 322 -21.50 -28.40 -11.53
C LEU A 322 -22.32 -28.02 -12.77
N GLN A 323 -23.51 -28.59 -13.00
CA GLN A 323 -24.23 -28.44 -14.27
C GLN A 323 -24.48 -26.97 -14.64
N ALA A 324 -24.82 -26.13 -13.66
CA ALA A 324 -25.05 -24.71 -13.90
C ALA A 324 -23.77 -23.99 -14.33
N PHE A 325 -22.63 -24.29 -13.69
CA PHE A 325 -21.33 -23.75 -14.07
C PHE A 325 -20.84 -24.28 -15.42
N ILE A 326 -21.05 -25.58 -15.70
CA ILE A 326 -20.75 -26.20 -17.01
C ILE A 326 -21.52 -25.47 -18.11
N ASN A 327 -22.82 -25.25 -17.94
CA ASN A 327 -23.66 -24.53 -18.90
C ASN A 327 -23.18 -23.10 -19.10
N TYR A 328 -22.74 -22.41 -18.04
CA TYR A 328 -22.17 -21.08 -18.14
C TYR A 328 -20.90 -21.07 -19.00
N ILE A 329 -19.96 -21.98 -18.75
CA ILE A 329 -18.71 -22.07 -19.53
C ILE A 329 -18.98 -22.45 -20.98
N GLU A 330 -19.84 -23.44 -21.22
CA GLU A 330 -20.16 -23.90 -22.58
C GLU A 330 -20.80 -22.79 -23.41
N ASN A 331 -21.84 -22.13 -22.86
CA ASN A 331 -22.62 -21.15 -23.63
C ASN A 331 -21.97 -19.77 -23.68
N GLY A 332 -21.41 -19.29 -22.56
CA GLY A 332 -20.84 -17.95 -22.47
C GLY A 332 -19.40 -17.88 -22.97
N CYS A 333 -18.57 -18.82 -22.52
CA CYS A 333 -17.15 -18.82 -22.84
C CYS A 333 -16.86 -19.52 -24.17
N ILE A 334 -17.15 -20.82 -24.29
CA ILE A 334 -16.70 -21.65 -25.41
C ILE A 334 -17.45 -21.33 -26.71
N ASN A 335 -18.77 -21.34 -26.66
CA ASN A 335 -19.62 -21.06 -27.82
C ASN A 335 -19.91 -19.56 -27.99
N GLY A 336 -19.66 -18.77 -26.95
CA GLY A 336 -19.87 -17.33 -26.95
C GLY A 336 -18.63 -16.54 -27.34
N THR A 337 -18.67 -15.23 -27.08
CA THR A 337 -17.56 -14.31 -27.38
C THR A 337 -16.68 -14.00 -26.16
N GLU A 338 -16.94 -14.66 -25.03
CA GLU A 338 -16.35 -14.28 -23.74
C GLU A 338 -15.03 -14.99 -23.43
N LEU A 339 -14.76 -16.17 -24.02
CA LEU A 339 -13.51 -16.87 -23.72
C LEU A 339 -12.32 -16.08 -24.28
N VAL A 340 -11.44 -15.67 -23.36
CA VAL A 340 -10.18 -15.06 -23.74
C VAL A 340 -9.15 -16.15 -23.97
N ASN A 341 -8.61 -16.18 -25.17
CA ASN A 341 -7.51 -17.04 -25.52
C ASN A 341 -6.16 -16.39 -25.10
N PHE A 342 -5.38 -17.10 -24.30
CA PHE A 342 -4.04 -16.71 -23.85
C PHE A 342 -2.93 -17.57 -24.45
N PHE A 343 -3.26 -18.45 -25.40
CA PHE A 343 -2.30 -19.27 -26.12
C PHE A 343 -1.23 -18.39 -26.78
N ASN A 344 0.04 -18.80 -26.63
CA ASN A 344 1.22 -18.04 -27.10
C ASN A 344 1.29 -16.57 -26.65
N SER A 345 0.58 -16.20 -25.58
CA SER A 345 0.53 -14.82 -25.07
C SER A 345 1.15 -14.71 -23.67
N PRO A 346 2.47 -14.98 -23.52
CA PRO A 346 3.12 -15.05 -22.21
C PRO A 346 3.10 -13.72 -21.44
N ASP A 347 2.82 -12.59 -22.11
CA ASP A 347 2.77 -11.28 -21.46
C ASP A 347 1.41 -10.98 -20.80
N ALA A 348 0.35 -11.69 -21.16
CA ALA A 348 -0.95 -11.60 -20.48
C ALA A 348 -0.91 -12.09 -19.02
N PHE A 349 0.13 -12.85 -18.65
CA PHE A 349 0.36 -13.36 -17.29
C PHE A 349 1.15 -12.39 -16.41
N THR A 350 1.36 -11.16 -16.84
CA THR A 350 1.98 -10.12 -16.00
C THR A 350 1.18 -9.93 -14.71
N ASN A 351 1.87 -9.80 -13.58
CA ASN A 351 1.25 -9.47 -12.30
C ASN A 351 1.58 -8.02 -11.85
N ALA A 352 2.11 -7.20 -12.76
CA ALA A 352 2.56 -5.84 -12.44
C ALA A 352 1.44 -4.98 -11.82
N GLY A 353 0.22 -5.04 -12.38
CA GLY A 353 -0.94 -4.34 -11.84
C GLY A 353 -1.28 -4.80 -10.42
N ILE A 354 -1.38 -6.12 -10.19
CA ILE A 354 -1.69 -6.70 -8.88
C ILE A 354 -0.69 -6.26 -7.82
N LEU A 355 0.61 -6.36 -8.13
CA LEU A 355 1.67 -5.98 -7.21
C LEU A 355 1.65 -4.48 -6.91
N ALA A 356 1.34 -3.64 -7.90
CA ALA A 356 1.20 -2.20 -7.70
C ALA A 356 -0.02 -1.85 -6.83
N LYS A 357 -1.15 -2.56 -7.00
CA LYS A 357 -2.32 -2.46 -6.12
C LYS A 357 -1.99 -2.84 -4.68
N GLN A 358 -1.27 -3.95 -4.48
CA GLN A 358 -0.84 -4.38 -3.15
C GLN A 358 0.12 -3.36 -2.52
N ASP A 359 1.06 -2.82 -3.30
CA ASP A 359 1.97 -1.78 -2.81
C ASP A 359 1.22 -0.50 -2.43
N LEU A 360 0.23 -0.07 -3.23
CA LEU A 360 -0.66 1.05 -2.89
C LEU A 360 -1.40 0.78 -1.58
N GLN A 361 -2.01 -0.40 -1.42
CA GLN A 361 -2.72 -0.79 -0.20
C GLN A 361 -1.79 -0.80 1.02
N ASN A 362 -0.59 -1.34 0.89
CA ASN A 362 0.39 -1.40 1.99
C ASN A 362 0.86 0.00 2.42
N ARG A 363 0.98 0.94 1.47
CA ARG A 363 1.44 2.30 1.76
C ARG A 363 0.32 3.19 2.29
N VAL A 364 -0.86 3.10 1.69
CA VAL A 364 -1.99 3.99 1.98
C VAL A 364 -2.82 3.49 3.16
N GLY A 365 -3.01 2.17 3.29
CA GLY A 365 -3.90 1.54 4.24
C GLY A 365 -5.35 1.45 3.73
N VAL A 366 -6.22 0.94 4.59
CA VAL A 366 -7.65 0.71 4.30
C VAL A 366 -8.45 1.94 4.71
N ASN A 367 -9.40 2.34 3.86
CA ASN A 367 -10.38 3.41 4.08
C ASN A 367 -9.80 4.73 4.65
N PRO A 368 -8.78 5.34 4.02
CA PRO A 368 -8.20 6.59 4.50
C PRO A 368 -9.16 7.78 4.34
N THR A 369 -8.97 8.83 5.13
CA THR A 369 -9.52 10.16 4.76
C THR A 369 -8.89 10.61 3.44
N ILE A 370 -9.54 11.50 2.69
CA ILE A 370 -8.97 12.01 1.44
C ILE A 370 -7.62 12.69 1.65
N TRP A 371 -7.44 13.41 2.76
CA TRP A 371 -6.19 14.09 3.07
C TRP A 371 -5.07 13.12 3.49
N ASP A 372 -5.41 12.04 4.21
CA ASP A 372 -4.44 10.97 4.50
C ASP A 372 -4.05 10.20 3.24
N PHE A 373 -5.00 9.93 2.35
CA PHE A 373 -4.73 9.37 1.03
C PHE A 373 -3.75 10.27 0.28
N MET A 374 -4.08 11.56 0.12
CA MET A 374 -3.28 12.53 -0.64
C MET A 374 -1.85 12.64 -0.11
N LYS A 375 -1.68 12.75 1.20
CA LYS A 375 -0.37 12.79 1.84
C LYS A 375 0.46 11.54 1.52
N LYS A 376 -0.13 10.35 1.66
CA LYS A 376 0.58 9.08 1.40
C LYS A 376 0.85 8.88 -0.09
N TYR A 377 -0.09 9.27 -0.94
CA TYR A 377 0.04 9.21 -2.39
C TYR A 377 1.14 10.14 -2.90
N ILE A 378 1.26 11.38 -2.40
CA ILE A 378 2.36 12.29 -2.74
C ILE A 378 3.72 11.73 -2.33
N LEU A 379 3.83 11.09 -1.15
CA LEU A 379 5.05 10.41 -0.75
C LEU A 379 5.38 9.22 -1.66
N TYR A 380 4.36 8.54 -2.15
CA TYR A 380 4.50 7.45 -3.10
C TYR A 380 5.01 7.95 -4.47
N MET A 381 4.40 9.01 -5.01
CA MET A 381 4.82 9.66 -6.26
C MET A 381 6.23 10.26 -6.17
N ASN A 382 6.59 10.85 -5.03
CA ASN A 382 7.96 11.29 -4.75
C ASN A 382 8.98 10.13 -4.85
N THR A 383 8.67 9.00 -4.22
CA THR A 383 9.54 7.82 -4.24
C THR A 383 9.70 7.29 -5.66
N MET A 384 8.59 7.23 -6.40
CA MET A 384 8.57 6.84 -7.80
C MET A 384 9.47 7.73 -8.66
N LYS A 385 9.29 9.06 -8.59
CA LYS A 385 10.07 10.01 -9.41
C LYS A 385 11.57 9.94 -9.12
N VAL A 386 11.95 9.76 -7.86
CA VAL A 386 13.35 9.51 -7.48
C VAL A 386 13.91 8.26 -8.18
N ASP A 387 13.15 7.17 -8.23
CA ASP A 387 13.59 5.92 -8.83
C ASP A 387 13.56 5.96 -10.36
N LEU A 388 12.60 6.66 -10.97
CA LEU A 388 12.57 6.95 -12.40
C LEU A 388 13.80 7.77 -12.84
N ASN A 389 14.16 8.83 -12.11
CA ASN A 389 15.35 9.63 -12.41
C ASN A 389 16.64 8.80 -12.29
N LYS A 390 16.73 7.88 -11.32
CA LYS A 390 17.86 6.94 -11.24
C LYS A 390 17.94 6.04 -12.46
N LEU A 391 16.81 5.51 -12.93
CA LEU A 391 16.75 4.66 -14.13
C LEU A 391 17.06 5.44 -15.42
N GLN A 392 16.67 6.71 -15.50
CA GLN A 392 17.01 7.57 -16.63
C GLN A 392 18.51 7.85 -16.70
N GLN A 393 19.14 8.10 -15.54
CA GLN A 393 20.59 8.30 -15.43
C GLN A 393 21.38 7.01 -15.61
N ASN A 394 20.84 5.89 -15.13
CA ASN A 394 21.43 4.57 -15.26
C ASN A 394 20.33 3.51 -15.49
N PRO A 395 20.09 3.10 -16.75
CA PRO A 395 19.05 2.11 -17.10
C PRO A 395 19.23 0.74 -16.44
N THR A 396 20.43 0.45 -15.93
CA THR A 396 20.75 -0.81 -15.25
C THR A 396 20.67 -0.72 -13.73
N ALA A 397 20.33 0.46 -13.18
CA ALA A 397 20.19 0.65 -11.75
C ALA A 397 19.12 -0.29 -11.16
N THR A 398 19.48 -0.95 -10.06
CA THR A 398 18.55 -1.84 -9.35
C THR A 398 17.52 -1.02 -8.59
N ILE A 399 16.26 -1.15 -8.97
CA ILE A 399 15.11 -0.61 -8.24
C ILE A 399 14.37 -1.77 -7.56
N ASN A 400 14.25 -1.72 -6.24
CA ASN A 400 13.59 -2.77 -5.44
C ASN A 400 12.26 -2.33 -4.84
N ARG A 401 11.88 -1.06 -5.00
CA ARG A 401 10.68 -0.49 -4.35
C ARG A 401 9.41 -0.65 -5.18
N PHE A 402 9.56 -0.90 -6.47
CA PHE A 402 8.47 -1.04 -7.42
C PHE A 402 8.53 -2.43 -8.07
N PRO A 403 7.37 -3.02 -8.42
CA PRO A 403 7.33 -4.34 -9.00
C PRO A 403 7.96 -4.38 -10.39
N ARG A 404 8.57 -5.52 -10.73
CA ARG A 404 9.06 -5.77 -12.08
C ARG A 404 7.90 -6.05 -13.01
N ALA A 405 7.88 -5.41 -14.18
CA ALA A 405 6.82 -5.57 -15.17
C ALA A 405 6.75 -6.99 -15.75
N ASN A 406 7.89 -7.68 -15.80
CA ASN A 406 7.99 -9.05 -16.30
C ASN A 406 7.70 -10.12 -15.24
N ASN A 407 7.42 -9.75 -14.00
CA ASN A 407 6.92 -10.72 -13.01
C ASN A 407 5.59 -11.29 -13.50
N SER A 408 5.38 -12.57 -13.22
CA SER A 408 4.28 -13.32 -13.80
C SER A 408 3.64 -14.21 -12.76
N CYS A 409 2.31 -14.34 -12.81
CA CYS A 409 1.59 -15.30 -11.97
C CYS A 409 1.89 -16.76 -12.34
N ILE A 410 2.46 -17.01 -13.53
CA ILE A 410 2.82 -18.34 -14.02
C ILE A 410 4.26 -18.32 -14.57
N LYS A 411 5.02 -19.42 -14.41
CA LYS A 411 6.40 -19.51 -14.90
C LYS A 411 6.45 -19.52 -16.44
N LYS A 412 6.60 -18.34 -17.06
CA LYS A 412 6.59 -18.12 -18.53
C LYS A 412 7.49 -19.10 -19.31
N THR A 413 8.68 -19.42 -18.80
CA THR A 413 9.62 -20.34 -19.47
C THR A 413 9.07 -21.76 -19.59
N LEU A 414 8.42 -22.27 -18.52
CA LEU A 414 7.80 -23.59 -18.55
C LEU A 414 6.57 -23.59 -19.44
N LEU A 415 5.73 -22.55 -19.37
CA LEU A 415 4.56 -22.39 -20.23
C LEU A 415 4.93 -22.41 -21.72
N ARG A 416 5.95 -21.63 -22.12
CA ARG A 416 6.46 -21.62 -23.50
C ARG A 416 6.96 -22.99 -23.96
N ARG A 417 7.61 -23.74 -23.06
CA ARG A 417 8.07 -25.11 -23.34
C ARG A 417 6.88 -26.04 -23.57
N LEU A 418 5.83 -25.95 -22.74
CA LEU A 418 4.62 -26.76 -22.88
C LEU A 418 3.89 -26.44 -24.19
N TRP A 419 3.73 -25.16 -24.55
CA TRP A 419 3.19 -24.77 -25.86
C TRP A 419 4.03 -25.29 -27.03
N THR A 420 5.36 -25.26 -26.92
CA THR A 420 6.24 -25.83 -27.96
C THR A 420 6.05 -27.34 -28.11
N LEU A 421 5.85 -28.06 -27.02
CA LEU A 421 5.58 -29.51 -27.06
C LEU A 421 4.21 -29.82 -27.64
N LEU A 422 3.19 -29.04 -27.26
CA LEU A 422 1.83 -29.14 -27.79
C LEU A 422 1.80 -28.87 -29.31
N ASN A 423 2.41 -27.78 -29.77
CA ASN A 423 2.52 -27.42 -31.20
C ASN A 423 3.26 -28.46 -32.05
N ARG A 424 4.16 -29.24 -31.44
CA ARG A 424 4.90 -30.32 -32.12
C ARG A 424 4.19 -31.68 -32.00
N SER A 425 2.96 -31.69 -31.48
CA SER A 425 2.18 -32.91 -31.20
C SER A 425 2.92 -33.91 -30.31
N LYS A 426 3.88 -33.43 -29.48
CA LYS A 426 4.63 -34.24 -28.50
C LYS A 426 3.93 -34.31 -27.15
N LEU A 427 2.82 -33.60 -27.00
CA LEU A 427 2.02 -33.52 -25.80
C LEU A 427 0.55 -33.43 -26.25
N SER A 428 -0.31 -34.32 -25.76
CA SER A 428 -1.75 -34.23 -26.02
C SER A 428 -2.37 -33.06 -25.25
N ALA A 429 -3.55 -32.59 -25.68
CA ALA A 429 -4.27 -31.52 -25.00
C ALA A 429 -4.54 -31.86 -23.52
N ASP A 430 -5.02 -33.07 -23.20
CA ASP A 430 -5.25 -33.49 -21.82
C ASP A 430 -3.95 -33.50 -20.97
N ASN A 431 -2.87 -34.07 -21.50
CA ASN A 431 -1.57 -34.03 -20.81
C ASN A 431 -1.03 -32.61 -20.64
N PHE A 432 -1.35 -31.71 -21.56
CA PHE A 432 -1.03 -30.29 -21.44
C PHE A 432 -1.83 -29.66 -20.30
N LEU A 433 -3.14 -29.87 -20.23
CA LEU A 433 -4.00 -29.34 -19.17
C LEU A 433 -3.54 -29.80 -17.78
N VAL A 434 -3.28 -31.09 -17.59
CA VAL A 434 -2.77 -31.64 -16.31
C VAL A 434 -1.47 -30.93 -15.88
N ARG A 435 -0.53 -30.72 -16.81
CA ARG A 435 0.73 -30.01 -16.50
C ARG A 435 0.52 -28.53 -16.19
N ILE A 436 -0.44 -27.89 -16.86
CA ILE A 436 -0.80 -26.49 -16.58
C ILE A 436 -1.46 -26.37 -15.21
N MET A 437 -2.33 -27.30 -14.83
CA MET A 437 -2.96 -27.32 -13.50
C MET A 437 -1.91 -27.27 -12.40
N HIS A 438 -0.90 -28.14 -12.44
CA HIS A 438 0.21 -28.11 -11.49
C HIS A 438 1.00 -26.80 -11.54
N LEU A 439 1.17 -26.22 -12.73
CA LEU A 439 1.92 -24.98 -12.89
C LEU A 439 1.18 -23.76 -12.31
N GLN A 440 -0.15 -23.76 -12.33
CA GLN A 440 -1.00 -22.67 -11.84
C GLN A 440 -1.59 -22.92 -10.45
N GLU A 441 -1.28 -24.06 -9.82
CA GLU A 441 -1.86 -24.47 -8.54
C GLU A 441 -1.71 -23.40 -7.45
N GLU A 442 -0.50 -22.85 -7.30
CA GLU A 442 -0.22 -21.77 -6.35
C GLU A 442 -1.08 -20.53 -6.63
N TYR A 443 -1.26 -20.18 -7.90
CA TYR A 443 -2.11 -19.06 -8.31
C TYR A 443 -3.59 -19.31 -8.00
N CYS A 444 -4.11 -20.49 -8.36
CA CYS A 444 -5.50 -20.87 -8.08
C CYS A 444 -5.79 -20.96 -6.58
N ASN A 445 -4.88 -21.55 -5.80
CA ASN A 445 -4.97 -21.53 -4.33
C ASN A 445 -4.95 -20.10 -3.80
N GLY A 446 -4.13 -19.22 -4.40
CA GLY A 446 -4.11 -17.81 -4.09
C GLY A 446 -5.45 -17.11 -4.33
N LEU A 447 -6.16 -17.44 -5.41
CA LEU A 447 -7.52 -16.94 -5.66
C LEU A 447 -8.51 -17.48 -4.64
N ILE A 448 -8.57 -18.81 -4.49
CA ILE A 448 -9.56 -19.50 -3.65
C ILE A 448 -9.41 -19.07 -2.17
N PHE A 449 -8.19 -19.09 -1.63
CA PHE A 449 -7.98 -18.94 -0.19
C PHE A 449 -7.63 -17.52 0.27
N ASN A 450 -7.19 -16.61 -0.62
CA ASN A 450 -7.00 -15.20 -0.23
C ASN A 450 -8.24 -14.33 -0.46
N ASP A 451 -9.16 -14.67 -1.38
CA ASP A 451 -10.39 -13.90 -1.58
C ASP A 451 -11.51 -14.23 -0.58
N GLU A 452 -11.45 -15.31 0.20
CA GLU A 452 -12.37 -15.50 1.35
C GLU A 452 -12.30 -14.34 2.35
N LEU A 453 -11.13 -13.67 2.45
CA LEU A 453 -10.93 -12.44 3.20
C LEU A 453 -11.53 -11.18 2.51
N MET A 454 -11.70 -11.21 1.20
CA MET A 454 -12.20 -10.10 0.36
C MET A 454 -13.71 -10.16 0.15
N LEU A 455 -14.29 -11.36 -0.03
CA LEU A 455 -15.75 -11.57 -0.06
C LEU A 455 -16.40 -11.24 1.28
N ALA A 456 -15.73 -11.56 2.40
CA ALA A 456 -16.14 -11.10 3.72
C ALA A 456 -16.14 -9.57 3.86
N GLN A 457 -15.29 -8.85 3.10
CA GLN A 457 -15.27 -7.38 3.07
C GLN A 457 -16.27 -6.78 2.08
N GLN A 458 -16.57 -7.45 0.97
CA GLN A 458 -17.62 -7.03 0.04
C GLN A 458 -19.03 -7.26 0.59
N LEU A 459 -19.24 -8.31 1.40
CA LEU A 459 -20.50 -8.54 2.10
C LEU A 459 -20.76 -7.49 3.20
N ILE A 460 -19.72 -6.94 3.84
CA ILE A 460 -19.87 -5.82 4.79
C ILE A 460 -20.42 -4.55 4.10
N ILE A 461 -20.12 -4.36 2.81
CA ILE A 461 -20.65 -3.23 2.02
C ILE A 461 -22.12 -3.46 1.62
N ILE A 462 -22.59 -4.71 1.58
CA ILE A 462 -24.00 -5.07 1.32
C ILE A 462 -24.80 -5.10 2.64
N GLU A 463 -24.17 -5.45 3.77
CA GLU A 463 -24.80 -5.47 5.09
C GLU A 463 -25.10 -4.06 5.66
N ASP A 464 -24.39 -3.02 5.24
CA ASP A 464 -24.75 -1.63 5.60
C ASP A 464 -26.10 -1.18 4.97
N ASP A 465 -26.59 -1.87 3.94
CA ASP A 465 -27.91 -1.64 3.33
C ASP A 465 -28.99 -2.64 3.79
N LEU A 466 -28.62 -3.69 4.52
CA LEU A 466 -29.57 -4.71 5.01
C LEU A 466 -29.45 -4.87 6.53
N ASN A 467 -30.34 -4.17 7.21
CA ASN A 467 -30.54 -4.15 8.66
C ASN A 467 -30.98 -5.53 9.20
N LEU A 468 -30.09 -6.53 9.20
CA LEU A 468 -30.37 -7.90 9.65
C LEU A 468 -29.75 -8.14 11.03
N ASN A 469 -30.52 -7.78 12.06
CA ASN A 469 -30.34 -8.23 13.44
C ASN A 469 -30.85 -9.68 13.60
N GLU A 470 -30.17 -10.67 13.02
CA GLU A 470 -30.41 -12.07 13.41
C GLU A 470 -29.15 -12.68 14.04
N GLU A 471 -29.22 -12.81 15.37
CA GLU A 471 -28.21 -13.46 16.20
C GLU A 471 -28.13 -14.96 15.86
N VAL A 472 -27.12 -15.35 15.07
CA VAL A 472 -26.69 -16.76 15.03
C VAL A 472 -26.04 -17.09 16.39
N PRO A 473 -26.38 -18.20 17.07
CA PRO A 473 -25.85 -18.55 18.38
C PRO A 473 -24.35 -18.85 18.31
N GLY A 474 -23.53 -17.81 18.50
CA GLY A 474 -22.07 -17.83 18.41
C GLY A 474 -21.36 -17.92 19.77
N MET A 475 -20.07 -18.29 19.73
CA MET A 475 -19.20 -18.37 20.91
C MET A 475 -19.20 -17.05 21.71
N ARG A 476 -19.36 -17.15 23.04
CA ARG A 476 -19.25 -16.02 23.95
C ARG A 476 -17.80 -15.79 24.38
N CYS A 477 -17.46 -14.52 24.60
CA CYS A 477 -16.16 -14.10 25.11
C CYS A 477 -15.82 -14.83 26.41
N ALA A 478 -14.67 -15.49 26.47
CA ALA A 478 -14.22 -16.20 27.67
C ALA A 478 -13.84 -15.27 28.82
N ILE A 479 -13.73 -13.96 28.57
CA ILE A 479 -13.38 -12.96 29.59
C ILE A 479 -14.63 -12.41 30.28
N CYS A 480 -15.63 -11.95 29.51
CA CYS A 480 -16.85 -11.40 30.09
C CYS A 480 -18.02 -12.38 30.14
N GLY A 481 -18.02 -13.43 29.32
CA GLY A 481 -19.14 -14.37 29.19
C GLY A 481 -20.41 -13.78 28.55
N LEU A 482 -20.40 -12.49 28.18
CA LEU A 482 -21.59 -11.77 27.72
C LEU A 482 -21.60 -11.56 26.21
N ASN A 483 -20.53 -10.98 25.68
CA ASN A 483 -20.46 -10.51 24.29
C ASN A 483 -19.93 -11.60 23.35
N PRO A 484 -20.36 -11.62 22.07
CA PRO A 484 -19.80 -12.53 21.08
C PRO A 484 -18.31 -12.26 20.85
N VAL A 485 -17.57 -13.32 20.57
CA VAL A 485 -16.15 -13.25 20.19
C VAL A 485 -16.01 -12.42 18.89
N LYS A 486 -15.07 -11.47 18.87
CA LYS A 486 -14.76 -10.63 17.69
C LYS A 486 -13.27 -10.36 17.49
N ILE A 487 -12.39 -10.89 18.35
CA ILE A 487 -10.98 -10.51 18.43
C ILE A 487 -10.07 -11.74 18.39
N VAL A 488 -9.01 -11.62 17.58
CA VAL A 488 -7.93 -12.59 17.45
C VAL A 488 -6.65 -12.01 18.06
N CYS A 489 -5.96 -12.79 18.90
CA CYS A 489 -4.69 -12.40 19.52
C CYS A 489 -3.49 -12.88 18.68
N LEU A 490 -2.82 -12.00 17.95
CA LEU A 490 -1.65 -12.35 17.13
C LEU A 490 -0.34 -12.19 17.92
N PRO A 491 0.62 -13.13 17.87
CA PRO A 491 0.68 -14.27 16.96
C PRO A 491 0.07 -15.56 17.51
N CYS A 492 -0.36 -15.61 18.77
CA CYS A 492 -0.79 -16.85 19.42
C CYS A 492 -2.16 -17.40 18.97
N LEU A 493 -2.83 -16.71 18.04
CA LEU A 493 -4.13 -17.03 17.43
C LEU A 493 -5.30 -17.30 18.39
N HIS A 494 -5.23 -16.92 19.67
CA HIS A 494 -6.36 -17.12 20.58
C HIS A 494 -7.55 -16.23 20.18
N THR A 495 -8.70 -16.85 19.95
CA THR A 495 -9.95 -16.25 19.44
C THR A 495 -11.08 -16.30 20.45
N GLN A 496 -10.83 -15.98 21.73
CA GLN A 496 -11.84 -16.16 22.79
C GLN A 496 -12.28 -14.82 23.42
N MET A 497 -12.12 -13.70 22.70
CA MET A 497 -12.30 -12.36 23.26
C MET A 497 -13.23 -11.48 22.42
N CYS A 498 -14.10 -10.71 23.08
CA CYS A 498 -14.93 -9.69 22.42
C CYS A 498 -14.16 -8.37 22.24
N GLY A 499 -14.70 -7.50 21.38
CA GLY A 499 -14.13 -6.18 21.11
C GLY A 499 -13.91 -5.35 22.38
N GLU A 500 -14.91 -5.30 23.24
CA GLU A 500 -14.89 -4.50 24.48
C GLU A 500 -13.82 -4.97 25.47
N CYS A 501 -13.71 -6.28 25.72
CA CYS A 501 -12.65 -6.82 26.56
C CYS A 501 -11.25 -6.52 25.99
N SER A 502 -11.09 -6.52 24.66
CA SER A 502 -9.81 -6.16 24.03
C SER A 502 -9.43 -4.69 24.22
N VAL A 503 -10.42 -3.80 24.28
CA VAL A 503 -10.23 -2.37 24.57
C VAL A 503 -9.85 -2.19 26.04
N ASN A 504 -10.54 -2.88 26.94
CA ASN A 504 -10.24 -2.83 28.38
C ASN A 504 -8.82 -3.34 28.68
N ILE A 505 -8.39 -4.42 28.03
CA ILE A 505 -7.01 -4.93 28.18
C ILE A 505 -5.99 -3.95 27.59
N ARG A 506 -6.26 -3.34 26.42
CA ARG A 506 -5.42 -2.29 25.85
C ARG A 506 -5.25 -1.12 26.81
N ASN A 507 -6.35 -0.66 27.39
CA ASN A 507 -6.36 0.46 28.32
C ASN A 507 -5.61 0.13 29.62
N ALA A 508 -5.79 -1.08 30.15
CA ALA A 508 -5.09 -1.56 31.35
C ALA A 508 -3.58 -1.73 31.14
N ALA A 509 -3.14 -2.12 29.93
CA ALA A 509 -1.73 -2.27 29.60
C ALA A 509 -0.99 -0.92 29.47
N GLY A 510 -1.69 0.16 29.10
CA GLY A 510 -1.09 1.47 28.88
C GLY A 510 0.03 1.42 27.83
N ASN A 511 1.24 1.84 28.21
CA ASN A 511 2.43 1.79 27.35
C ASN A 511 3.20 0.45 27.41
N ARG A 512 2.73 -0.55 28.15
CA ARG A 512 3.38 -1.85 28.25
C ARG A 512 3.00 -2.74 27.06
N ASN A 513 3.84 -3.73 26.76
CA ASN A 513 3.49 -4.76 25.79
C ASN A 513 2.21 -5.49 26.23
N ILE A 514 1.20 -5.49 25.36
CA ILE A 514 -0.05 -6.20 25.58
C ILE A 514 0.24 -7.69 25.58
N GLN A 515 -0.23 -8.41 26.59
CA GLN A 515 -0.13 -9.86 26.68
C GLN A 515 -1.48 -10.51 26.41
N CYS A 516 -1.45 -11.68 25.77
CA CYS A 516 -2.64 -12.48 25.55
C CYS A 516 -3.17 -12.96 26.91
N PRO A 517 -4.44 -12.72 27.25
CA PRO A 517 -4.98 -13.14 28.55
C PRO A 517 -5.07 -14.67 28.70
N PHE A 518 -4.90 -15.43 27.62
CA PHE A 518 -5.03 -16.88 27.61
C PHE A 518 -3.68 -17.61 27.71
N CYS A 519 -2.61 -17.05 27.16
CA CYS A 519 -1.28 -17.69 27.13
C CYS A 519 -0.12 -16.79 27.56
N ASN A 520 -0.39 -15.54 27.97
CA ASN A 520 0.59 -14.53 28.39
C ASN A 520 1.67 -14.15 27.36
N LEU A 521 1.56 -14.61 26.10
CA LEU A 521 2.45 -14.19 25.03
C LEU A 521 2.21 -12.71 24.66
N PRO A 522 3.24 -11.94 24.27
CA PRO A 522 3.05 -10.60 23.73
C PRO A 522 2.21 -10.64 22.45
N VAL A 523 1.15 -9.83 22.37
CA VAL A 523 0.21 -9.85 21.24
C VAL A 523 -0.22 -8.50 20.72
N ARG A 524 -0.79 -8.52 19.51
CA ARG A 524 -1.64 -7.48 18.94
C ARG A 524 -3.05 -8.04 18.73
N PHE A 525 -4.07 -7.22 18.97
CA PHE A 525 -5.47 -7.61 18.76
C PHE A 525 -5.92 -7.20 17.36
N GLY A 526 -6.31 -8.17 16.54
CA GLY A 526 -6.98 -7.96 15.25
C GLY A 526 -8.49 -8.16 15.39
N GLN A 527 -9.29 -7.38 14.65
CA GLN A 527 -10.71 -7.68 14.47
C GLN A 527 -10.86 -8.74 13.38
N GLY A 528 -11.56 -9.82 13.68
CA GLY A 528 -11.90 -10.86 12.72
C GLY A 528 -13.20 -11.52 13.16
N GLN A 529 -14.16 -11.66 12.24
CA GLN A 529 -15.25 -12.59 12.40
C GLN A 529 -14.78 -13.95 11.88
N PHE A 530 -15.00 -15.02 12.66
CA PHE A 530 -14.77 -16.38 12.17
C PHE A 530 -16.04 -17.21 12.37
N ARG A 531 -16.55 -17.73 11.25
CA ARG A 531 -17.36 -18.96 11.24
C ARG A 531 -16.40 -20.12 11.47
N GLN A 532 -16.76 -21.01 12.38
CA GLN A 532 -15.99 -22.23 12.66
C GLN A 532 -15.76 -23.00 11.36
N ASN A 533 -14.48 -23.27 11.03
CA ASN A 533 -14.00 -24.43 10.28
C ASN A 533 -12.47 -24.46 10.46
N PHE A 534 -11.99 -25.20 11.46
CA PHE A 534 -10.59 -25.59 11.58
C PHE A 534 -10.55 -27.11 11.77
N ASP A 535 -10.57 -27.82 10.64
CA ASP A 535 -10.10 -29.20 10.52
C ASP A 535 -9.37 -29.41 9.18
N GLY A 536 -8.45 -28.52 8.82
CA GLY A 536 -7.65 -28.68 7.60
C GLY A 536 -6.26 -28.10 7.73
N SER A 537 -5.32 -28.92 8.20
CA SER A 537 -3.90 -28.61 8.37
C SER A 537 -3.25 -28.03 7.10
N VAL A 538 -2.83 -26.76 7.15
CA VAL A 538 -1.84 -26.24 6.20
C VAL A 538 -0.48 -26.77 6.64
N LEU A 539 0.02 -27.79 5.94
CA LEU A 539 1.38 -28.31 6.15
C LEU A 539 2.39 -27.20 5.85
N MET A 540 2.91 -26.56 6.89
CA MET A 540 3.97 -25.57 6.76
C MET A 540 5.29 -26.31 6.49
N ILE A 541 5.77 -26.27 5.25
CA ILE A 541 7.01 -26.93 4.83
C ILE A 541 8.25 -26.05 5.07
N CYS A 542 9.34 -26.68 5.51
CA CYS A 542 10.59 -26.01 5.87
C CYS A 542 11.24 -25.35 4.65
N GLU A 543 11.50 -24.05 4.72
CA GLU A 543 12.06 -23.26 3.60
C GLU A 543 13.48 -23.71 3.19
N GLN A 544 14.22 -24.34 4.09
CA GLN A 544 15.59 -24.77 3.84
C GLN A 544 15.64 -26.06 3.00
N CYS A 545 14.77 -27.04 3.30
CA CYS A 545 14.76 -28.32 2.58
C CYS A 545 13.60 -28.48 1.61
N ASN A 546 12.53 -27.69 1.76
CA ASN A 546 11.25 -27.81 1.06
C ASN A 546 10.63 -29.22 1.10
N VAL A 547 10.98 -30.03 2.11
CA VAL A 547 10.56 -31.44 2.21
C VAL A 547 9.86 -31.74 3.52
N ARG A 548 10.34 -31.22 4.64
CA ARG A 548 9.87 -31.58 5.99
C ARG A 548 9.02 -30.48 6.60
N GLU A 549 8.08 -30.86 7.45
CA GLU A 549 7.25 -29.94 8.21
C GLU A 549 8.08 -29.06 9.16
N ILE A 550 7.67 -27.81 9.31
CA ILE A 550 8.28 -26.84 10.21
C ILE A 550 7.98 -27.26 11.64
N SER A 551 9.03 -27.37 12.45
CA SER A 551 8.92 -27.81 13.84
C SER A 551 9.74 -26.94 14.80
N ILE A 552 10.37 -25.88 14.30
CA ILE A 552 11.33 -25.05 15.04
C ILE A 552 10.98 -23.57 14.96
N VAL A 553 11.09 -22.91 16.11
CA VAL A 553 11.03 -21.46 16.27
C VAL A 553 12.43 -20.93 16.55
N CYS A 554 12.86 -19.90 15.83
CA CYS A 554 14.11 -19.18 16.11
C CYS A 554 13.85 -18.07 17.15
N VAL A 555 14.43 -18.14 18.34
CA VAL A 555 14.26 -17.12 19.40
C VAL A 555 15.51 -16.23 19.46
N PRO A 556 15.42 -14.88 19.46
CA PRO A 556 14.21 -14.08 19.70
C PRO A 556 13.49 -13.57 18.45
N CYS A 557 13.97 -13.85 17.23
CA CYS A 557 13.39 -13.27 16.02
C CYS A 557 12.03 -13.86 15.62
N LEU A 558 11.62 -14.96 16.25
CA LEU A 558 10.36 -15.70 16.07
C LEU A 558 10.08 -16.16 14.63
N HIS A 559 11.13 -16.43 13.84
CA HIS A 559 10.95 -17.04 12.53
C HIS A 559 10.62 -18.52 12.67
N ILE A 560 9.50 -18.94 12.07
CA ILE A 560 8.93 -20.30 12.10
C ILE A 560 9.01 -20.85 10.68
N ARG A 561 10.22 -21.22 10.24
CA ARG A 561 10.51 -21.52 8.83
C ARG A 561 11.29 -22.82 8.63
N PHE A 562 11.66 -23.52 9.69
CA PHE A 562 12.64 -24.61 9.63
C PHE A 562 12.15 -25.90 10.30
N CYS A 563 12.49 -27.05 9.72
CA CYS A 563 12.32 -28.35 10.35
C CYS A 563 13.49 -28.62 11.31
N GLN A 564 13.27 -29.52 12.29
CA GLN A 564 14.30 -29.91 13.26
C GLN A 564 15.62 -30.30 12.60
N HIS A 565 15.57 -31.10 11.55
CA HIS A 565 16.78 -31.63 10.91
C HIS A 565 17.66 -30.54 10.29
N CYS A 566 17.07 -29.58 9.58
CA CYS A 566 17.84 -28.47 9.01
C CYS A 566 18.41 -27.58 10.11
N CYS A 567 17.71 -27.40 11.23
CA CYS A 567 18.24 -26.68 12.38
C CYS A 567 19.41 -27.44 13.05
N ASP A 568 19.35 -28.76 13.13
CA ASP A 568 20.43 -29.58 13.69
C ASP A 568 21.69 -29.47 12.81
N GLU A 569 21.55 -29.47 11.48
CA GLU A 569 22.66 -29.24 10.54
C GLU A 569 23.29 -27.85 10.68
N ILE A 570 22.45 -26.81 10.80
CA ILE A 570 22.91 -25.43 11.03
C ILE A 570 23.66 -25.35 12.37
N THR A 571 23.13 -25.96 13.42
CA THR A 571 23.74 -25.94 14.76
C THR A 571 25.04 -26.74 14.79
N ALA A 572 25.11 -27.87 14.10
CA ALA A 572 26.32 -28.69 13.97
C ALA A 572 27.45 -27.98 13.22
N SER A 573 27.11 -27.03 12.33
CA SER A 573 28.09 -26.16 11.66
C SER A 573 28.65 -25.04 12.56
N GLY A 574 28.20 -24.96 13.82
CA GLY A 574 28.59 -23.91 14.76
C GLY A 574 27.87 -22.57 14.55
N ALA A 575 26.87 -22.52 13.67
CA ALA A 575 26.10 -21.31 13.39
C ALA A 575 24.95 -21.14 14.40
N SER A 576 25.02 -20.08 15.22
CA SER A 576 23.95 -19.65 16.13
C SER A 576 23.07 -18.54 15.54
N ARG A 577 22.93 -18.48 14.21
CA ARG A 577 22.20 -17.41 13.52
C ARG A 577 21.00 -17.91 12.73
N CYS A 578 19.92 -17.12 12.73
CA CYS A 578 18.70 -17.42 11.99
C CYS A 578 18.95 -17.27 10.48
N PRO A 579 18.70 -18.30 9.66
CA PRO A 579 18.94 -18.21 8.21
C PRO A 579 18.07 -17.16 7.50
N ALA A 580 16.92 -16.80 8.08
CA ALA A 580 15.98 -15.86 7.47
C ALA A 580 16.37 -14.38 7.69
N CYS A 581 17.01 -14.04 8.81
CA CYS A 581 17.29 -12.65 9.17
C CYS A 581 18.67 -12.39 9.79
N ASP A 582 19.53 -13.41 9.82
CA ASP A 582 20.91 -13.37 10.30
C ASP A 582 21.09 -12.89 11.76
N HIS A 583 20.00 -12.88 12.55
CA HIS A 583 20.08 -12.61 13.99
C HIS A 583 20.65 -13.80 14.74
N GLU A 584 21.37 -13.52 15.82
CA GLU A 584 21.76 -14.56 16.78
C GLU A 584 20.51 -15.14 17.46
N VAL A 585 20.36 -16.46 17.42
CA VAL A 585 19.17 -17.18 17.89
C VAL A 585 19.50 -18.46 18.62
N ARG A 586 18.52 -18.90 19.42
CA ARG A 586 18.39 -20.29 19.88
C ARG A 586 17.23 -20.94 19.13
N PHE A 587 17.40 -22.21 18.76
CA PHE A 587 16.37 -23.00 18.11
C PHE A 587 15.57 -23.76 19.18
N GLU A 588 14.27 -23.52 19.25
CA GLU A 588 13.37 -24.20 20.19
C GLU A 588 12.29 -24.97 19.42
N LYS A 589 11.94 -26.17 19.90
CA LYS A 589 10.79 -26.92 19.36
C LYS A 589 9.51 -26.18 19.70
N GLY A 590 8.81 -25.71 18.67
CA GLY A 590 7.47 -25.16 18.84
C GLY A 590 6.45 -26.28 18.91
N TYR A 591 5.56 -26.25 19.91
CA TYR A 591 4.32 -27.01 19.84
C TYR A 591 3.33 -26.19 19.02
N PHE A 592 3.04 -26.65 17.81
CA PHE A 592 2.04 -26.08 16.92
C PHE A 592 0.79 -26.98 16.98
N PRO A 593 -0.35 -26.51 17.49
CA PRO A 593 -1.61 -27.25 17.42
C PRO A 593 -2.17 -27.29 15.99
#